data_AF-A0A968MGE5-F1
#
_entry.id   AF-A0A968MGE5-F1
#
_cell.length_a   1.000
_cell.length_b   1.000
_cell.length_c   1.000
_cell.angle_alpha   90.00
_cell.angle_beta   90.00
_cell.angle_gamma   90.00
#
_symmetry.space_group_name_H-M   'P 1'
#
loop_
_entity.id
_entity.type
_entity.pdbx_description
1 polymer ?
#
loop_
_entity_poly.entity_id
_entity_poly.type
_entity_poly.pdbx_seq_one_letter_code
_entity_poly.pdbx_strand_id
1 'polypeptide(L)'
;MHLYLEEGSVIKGIHDISDYKSYIPTKEMPKHRLAYREWWTRGLIIATGISNTSISGKGLIDGGHLEDINGEEKTRGPHAIVFGECRNYEISGISITRSSNYAFLSYESENATFHNLVITQGYDGIHIRGGKNIIIHDCKFYTGDDAIAGGYWENVSVSNCYINSACNGFRILFPVTDLTIDHCEFKGPGLYPQRSTFDGQRRNMLAAVLIQPGAWGRAPGAAEKLHIHDLKIDSMDCAVAFILQNNHGNYGKDILVEKVHATNIVKACYSVESWKGGQFENVVFRDIFTEFAGAGDTLNLESRPSGLETYKRPYWGFYGHNIKDIRLENIEFKYTGTEASFCDWFDDVETIYFKGINIQEVKDKEAVKLIDCGRLIKE
;
A
#
# COMPACT_ATOMS: atom_id res chain seq x y z
N MET A 1 23.79 -14.02 13.88
CA MET A 1 22.97 -15.12 14.46
C MET A 1 22.07 -15.65 13.36
N HIS A 2 21.77 -16.94 13.28
CA HIS A 2 20.91 -17.50 12.24
C HIS A 2 19.88 -18.43 12.87
N LEU A 3 18.60 -18.16 12.64
CA LEU A 3 17.49 -19.05 12.95
C LEU A 3 17.08 -19.79 11.66
N TYR A 4 17.33 -21.09 11.62
CA TYR A 4 16.94 -21.94 10.48
C TYR A 4 15.73 -22.80 10.84
N LEU A 5 14.66 -22.70 10.05
CA LEU A 5 13.43 -23.47 10.21
C LEU A 5 13.39 -24.58 9.17
N GLU A 6 13.70 -25.81 9.59
CA GLU A 6 13.64 -27.00 8.74
C GLU A 6 12.23 -27.20 8.14
N GLU A 7 12.16 -27.87 7.00
CA GLU A 7 10.90 -28.24 6.39
C GLU A 7 10.05 -29.08 7.35
N GLY A 8 8.80 -28.70 7.56
CA GLY A 8 7.89 -29.33 8.53
C GLY A 8 8.02 -28.84 9.97
N SER A 9 9.03 -28.01 10.29
CA SER A 9 9.11 -27.36 11.60
C SER A 9 8.04 -26.27 11.76
N VAL A 10 7.54 -26.10 12.99
CA VAL A 10 6.52 -25.09 13.31
C VAL A 10 6.88 -24.35 14.59
N ILE A 11 7.04 -23.02 14.51
CA ILE A 11 7.02 -22.13 15.68
C ILE A 11 5.58 -21.67 15.87
N LYS A 12 4.94 -22.10 16.96
CA LYS A 12 3.50 -21.89 17.17
C LYS A 12 3.23 -20.97 18.35
N GLY A 13 2.34 -20.00 18.15
CA GLY A 13 1.80 -19.17 19.21
C GLY A 13 0.96 -19.98 20.22
N ILE A 14 1.06 -19.61 21.50
CA ILE A 14 0.32 -20.21 22.61
C ILE A 14 -0.78 -19.26 23.10
N HIS A 15 -1.82 -19.79 23.71
CA HIS A 15 -2.99 -18.98 24.07
C HIS A 15 -2.75 -17.96 25.19
N ASP A 16 -1.74 -18.17 26.03
CA ASP A 16 -1.46 -17.25 27.13
C ASP A 16 -0.76 -15.98 26.63
N ILE A 17 -1.53 -14.90 26.49
CA ILE A 17 -1.05 -13.59 26.03
C ILE A 17 0.04 -13.02 26.96
N SER A 18 0.09 -13.41 28.25
CA SER A 18 1.06 -12.88 29.20
C SER A 18 2.50 -13.38 28.97
N ASP A 19 2.66 -14.47 28.22
CA ASP A 19 3.96 -15.02 27.84
C ASP A 19 4.64 -14.20 26.74
N TYR A 20 3.88 -13.39 25.99
CA TYR A 20 4.40 -12.55 24.93
C TYR A 20 5.04 -11.28 25.50
N LYS A 21 6.27 -11.02 25.07
CA LYS A 21 6.99 -9.79 25.41
C LYS A 21 6.84 -8.76 24.32
N SER A 22 7.13 -7.52 24.66
CA SER A 22 7.05 -6.38 23.76
C SER A 22 8.44 -5.95 23.32
N TYR A 23 8.56 -5.43 22.11
CA TYR A 23 9.75 -4.67 21.73
C TYR A 23 9.86 -3.41 22.61
N ILE A 24 11.04 -3.19 23.17
CA ILE A 24 11.40 -2.03 23.99
C ILE A 24 12.48 -1.26 23.23
N PRO A 25 12.19 -0.03 22.75
CA PRO A 25 13.19 0.80 22.10
C PRO A 25 14.40 1.07 23.00
N THR A 26 15.60 0.98 22.43
CA THR A 26 16.86 1.26 23.13
C THR A 26 17.26 2.73 23.08
N LYS A 27 16.56 3.52 22.25
CA LYS A 27 16.75 4.96 22.08
C LYS A 27 15.42 5.69 21.88
N GLU A 28 15.47 7.02 21.89
CA GLU A 28 14.32 7.85 21.54
C GLU A 28 13.97 7.75 20.04
N MET A 29 12.68 7.52 19.76
CA MET A 29 12.10 7.33 18.43
C MET A 29 10.95 8.33 18.21
N PRO A 30 11.23 9.64 18.12
CA PRO A 30 10.19 10.67 18.08
C PRO A 30 9.25 10.56 16.87
N LYS A 31 9.71 9.96 15.77
CA LYS A 31 8.92 9.67 14.56
C LYS A 31 8.03 8.43 14.71
N HIS A 32 8.31 7.57 15.68
CA HIS A 32 7.69 6.24 15.81
C HIS A 32 7.02 6.07 17.18
N ARG A 33 6.15 7.00 17.57
CA ARG A 33 5.51 7.01 18.89
C ARG A 33 4.79 5.70 19.28
N LEU A 34 4.28 4.95 18.29
CA LEU A 34 3.63 3.67 18.51
C LEU A 34 4.61 2.58 18.98
N ALA A 35 5.92 2.74 18.79
CA ALA A 35 6.94 1.84 19.33
C ALA A 35 6.95 1.78 20.87
N TYR A 36 6.42 2.81 21.55
CA TYR A 36 6.34 2.87 23.02
C TYR A 36 5.07 2.25 23.59
N ARG A 37 4.13 1.80 22.75
CA ARG A 37 2.91 1.13 23.22
C ARG A 37 3.22 -0.34 23.49
N GLU A 38 3.44 -0.67 24.75
CA GLU A 38 3.81 -2.02 25.19
C GLU A 38 2.92 -3.11 24.57
N TRP A 39 1.61 -3.01 24.68
CA TRP A 39 0.66 -3.99 24.15
C TRP A 39 0.68 -4.12 22.62
N TRP A 40 1.09 -3.06 21.93
CA TRP A 40 1.13 -3.03 20.47
C TRP A 40 2.30 -3.84 19.91
N THR A 41 3.48 -3.76 20.54
CA THR A 41 4.71 -4.30 19.96
C THR A 41 5.03 -5.72 20.43
N ARG A 42 4.02 -6.46 20.89
CA ARG A 42 4.19 -7.86 21.27
C ARG A 42 4.49 -8.73 20.07
N GLY A 43 5.38 -9.70 20.24
CA GLY A 43 5.81 -10.57 19.14
C GLY A 43 6.12 -12.00 19.60
N LEU A 44 5.90 -12.97 18.72
CA LEU A 44 6.35 -14.35 18.92
C LEU A 44 7.88 -14.46 18.79
N ILE A 45 8.47 -13.71 17.86
CA ILE A 45 9.93 -13.55 17.70
C ILE A 45 10.25 -12.06 17.77
N ILE A 46 11.17 -11.68 18.64
CA ILE A 46 11.59 -10.28 18.82
C ILE A 46 13.09 -10.16 18.68
N ALA A 47 13.51 -9.17 17.90
CA ALA A 47 14.89 -8.79 17.70
C ALA A 47 15.03 -7.28 17.96
N THR A 48 15.99 -6.91 18.81
CA THR A 48 16.24 -5.52 19.19
C THR A 48 17.72 -5.20 19.03
N GLY A 49 18.05 -4.21 18.20
CA GLY A 49 19.42 -3.70 18.05
C GLY A 49 20.42 -4.70 17.44
N ILE A 50 19.94 -5.82 16.87
CA ILE A 50 20.83 -6.86 16.34
C ILE A 50 21.27 -6.57 14.92
N SER A 51 22.46 -7.07 14.58
CA SER A 51 23.06 -6.96 13.24
C SER A 51 23.53 -8.32 12.72
N ASN A 52 23.63 -8.47 11.40
CA ASN A 52 24.15 -9.67 10.73
C ASN A 52 23.39 -10.93 11.17
N THR A 53 22.09 -10.91 10.90
CA THR A 53 21.16 -11.94 11.34
C THR A 53 20.28 -12.44 10.21
N SER A 54 19.80 -13.68 10.32
CA SER A 54 18.83 -14.20 9.37
C SER A 54 17.80 -15.12 10.02
N ILE A 55 16.62 -15.15 9.41
CA ILE A 55 15.60 -16.18 9.63
C ILE A 55 15.38 -16.85 8.27
N SER A 56 15.67 -18.14 8.15
CA SER A 56 15.50 -18.80 6.85
C SER A 56 15.04 -20.24 6.96
N GLY A 57 14.73 -20.87 5.82
CA GLY A 57 14.41 -22.28 5.73
C GLY A 57 13.11 -22.53 4.97
N LYS A 58 12.34 -23.53 5.38
CA LYS A 58 11.04 -23.90 4.79
C LYS A 58 9.98 -24.25 5.85
N GLY A 59 10.27 -23.97 7.11
CA GLY A 59 9.31 -24.16 8.19
C GLY A 59 8.25 -23.06 8.26
N LEU A 60 7.36 -23.22 9.22
CA LEU A 60 6.19 -22.39 9.42
C LEU A 60 6.28 -21.60 10.73
N ILE A 61 5.94 -20.32 10.68
CA ILE A 61 5.60 -19.53 11.88
C ILE A 61 4.08 -19.36 11.89
N ASP A 62 3.44 -19.86 12.94
CA ASP A 62 1.99 -19.87 13.09
C ASP A 62 1.59 -19.03 14.31
N GLY A 63 1.09 -17.82 14.06
CA GLY A 63 0.75 -16.86 15.11
C GLY A 63 -0.48 -17.23 15.95
N GLY A 64 -1.28 -18.20 15.51
CA GLY A 64 -2.42 -18.71 16.28
C GLY A 64 -3.69 -17.86 16.27
N HIS A 65 -3.73 -16.71 15.58
CA HIS A 65 -4.90 -15.82 15.52
C HIS A 65 -5.43 -15.38 16.90
N LEU A 66 -4.54 -15.21 17.87
CA LEU A 66 -4.86 -14.85 19.24
C LEU A 66 -5.50 -13.46 19.32
N GLU A 67 -6.33 -13.27 20.34
CA GLU A 67 -6.98 -11.98 20.60
C GLU A 67 -6.43 -11.35 21.89
N ASP A 68 -6.22 -10.04 21.88
CA ASP A 68 -5.82 -9.26 23.07
C ASP A 68 -6.72 -8.03 23.20
N ILE A 69 -7.46 -7.96 24.31
CA ILE A 69 -8.38 -6.85 24.62
C ILE A 69 -7.66 -5.50 24.76
N ASN A 70 -6.37 -5.54 25.09
CA ASN A 70 -5.52 -4.35 25.21
C ASN A 70 -4.79 -4.00 23.90
N GLY A 71 -4.89 -4.88 22.90
CA GLY A 71 -4.29 -4.71 21.59
C GLY A 71 -5.01 -3.68 20.71
N GLU A 72 -4.51 -3.53 19.48
CA GLU A 72 -5.18 -2.71 18.46
C GLU A 72 -6.62 -3.17 18.25
N GLU A 73 -7.54 -2.23 18.01
CA GLU A 73 -8.97 -2.52 17.82
C GLU A 73 -9.59 -3.37 18.95
N LYS A 74 -8.93 -3.43 20.11
CA LYS A 74 -9.28 -4.28 21.26
C LYS A 74 -9.36 -5.79 20.92
N THR A 75 -8.71 -6.21 19.84
CA THR A 75 -8.76 -7.59 19.35
C THR A 75 -7.43 -8.11 18.82
N ARG A 76 -6.53 -7.25 18.30
CA ARG A 76 -5.28 -7.74 17.70
C ARG A 76 -4.28 -8.20 18.75
N GLY A 77 -3.88 -9.47 18.67
CA GLY A 77 -2.87 -10.06 19.56
C GLY A 77 -1.42 -9.75 19.14
N PRO A 78 -0.46 -10.63 19.51
CA PRO A 78 0.95 -10.47 19.15
C PRO A 78 1.24 -10.58 17.65
N HIS A 79 2.21 -9.79 17.17
CA HIS A 79 2.82 -9.97 15.85
C HIS A 79 3.54 -11.33 15.74
N ALA A 80 3.74 -11.85 14.53
CA ALA A 80 4.58 -13.04 14.37
C ALA A 80 6.06 -12.70 14.55
N ILE A 81 6.55 -11.63 13.94
CA ILE A 81 7.94 -11.19 14.05
C ILE A 81 8.00 -9.67 14.28
N VAL A 82 8.83 -9.22 15.23
CA VAL A 82 9.10 -7.79 15.49
C VAL A 82 10.60 -7.51 15.49
N PHE A 83 11.05 -6.63 14.61
CA PHE A 83 12.45 -6.21 14.50
C PHE A 83 12.57 -4.70 14.78
N GLY A 84 13.23 -4.32 15.88
CA GLY A 84 13.50 -2.93 16.23
C GLY A 84 14.99 -2.62 16.12
N GLU A 85 15.33 -1.53 15.42
CA GLU A 85 16.70 -1.00 15.36
C GLU A 85 17.72 -2.00 14.78
N CYS A 86 17.26 -2.88 13.90
CA CYS A 86 18.06 -3.97 13.33
C CYS A 86 18.68 -3.56 12.00
N ARG A 87 19.87 -4.10 11.71
CA ARG A 87 20.58 -3.84 10.44
C ARG A 87 21.20 -5.10 9.83
N ASN A 88 21.40 -5.11 8.51
CA ASN A 88 22.04 -6.22 7.79
C ASN A 88 21.38 -7.56 8.11
N TYR A 89 20.12 -7.73 7.68
CA TYR A 89 19.39 -8.97 7.94
C TYR A 89 18.61 -9.49 6.75
N GLU A 90 18.36 -10.80 6.77
CA GLU A 90 17.64 -11.51 5.73
C GLU A 90 16.52 -12.37 6.33
N ILE A 91 15.35 -12.34 5.72
CA ILE A 91 14.25 -13.27 6.02
C ILE A 91 13.88 -14.00 4.74
N SER A 92 14.07 -15.32 4.70
CA SER A 92 13.96 -16.06 3.43
C SER A 92 13.37 -17.47 3.50
N GLY A 93 12.53 -17.81 2.51
CA GLY A 93 12.00 -19.16 2.27
C GLY A 93 10.93 -19.66 3.24
N ILE A 94 10.74 -18.99 4.39
CA ILE A 94 9.78 -19.42 5.41
C ILE A 94 8.34 -19.07 5.05
N SER A 95 7.41 -19.78 5.68
CA SER A 95 5.99 -19.42 5.67
C SER A 95 5.58 -18.78 6.98
N ILE A 96 4.74 -17.75 6.91
CA ILE A 96 4.11 -17.13 8.08
C ILE A 96 2.60 -17.20 7.90
N THR A 97 1.90 -17.74 8.88
CA THR A 97 0.45 -17.83 8.84
C THR A 97 -0.17 -17.39 10.16
N ARG A 98 -1.42 -16.99 10.06
CA ARG A 98 -2.28 -16.72 11.22
C ARG A 98 -1.65 -15.80 12.26
N SER A 99 -0.93 -14.77 11.82
CA SER A 99 -0.43 -13.73 12.73
C SER A 99 -1.62 -13.09 13.45
N SER A 100 -1.46 -12.88 14.76
CA SER A 100 -2.51 -12.30 15.60
C SER A 100 -2.61 -10.78 15.42
N ASN A 101 -1.57 -10.19 14.82
CA ASN A 101 -1.53 -8.86 14.25
C ASN A 101 -0.74 -8.94 12.92
N TYR A 102 0.23 -8.07 12.66
CA TYR A 102 1.07 -8.14 11.45
C TYR A 102 2.00 -9.38 11.45
N ALA A 103 2.27 -9.93 10.27
CA ALA A 103 3.22 -11.04 10.11
C ALA A 103 4.66 -10.58 10.40
N PHE A 104 5.03 -9.39 9.92
CA PHE A 104 6.31 -8.76 10.25
C PHE A 104 6.10 -7.28 10.55
N LEU A 105 6.56 -6.83 11.72
CA LEU A 105 6.63 -5.42 12.08
C LEU A 105 8.08 -5.02 12.28
N SER A 106 8.49 -3.89 11.72
CA SER A 106 9.78 -3.31 12.09
C SER A 106 9.76 -1.82 12.37
N TYR A 107 10.75 -1.41 13.16
CA TYR A 107 11.08 -0.01 13.42
C TYR A 107 12.57 0.23 13.12
N GLU A 108 12.87 1.25 12.32
CA GLU A 108 14.25 1.64 11.95
C GLU A 108 15.12 0.47 11.48
N SER A 109 14.69 -0.18 10.40
CA SER A 109 15.44 -1.24 9.71
C SER A 109 16.38 -0.67 8.65
N GLU A 110 17.60 -1.21 8.56
CA GLU A 110 18.59 -0.80 7.56
C GLU A 110 19.25 -2.02 6.89
N ASN A 111 19.38 -2.02 5.57
CA ASN A 111 19.98 -3.11 4.80
C ASN A 111 19.28 -4.46 5.09
N ALA A 112 18.01 -4.56 4.69
CA ALA A 112 17.20 -5.76 4.92
C ALA A 112 16.73 -6.36 3.59
N THR A 113 16.74 -7.70 3.51
CA THR A 113 16.21 -8.43 2.36
C THR A 113 15.14 -9.43 2.80
N PHE A 114 14.01 -9.44 2.10
CA PHE A 114 12.93 -10.40 2.28
C PHE A 114 12.71 -11.13 0.97
N HIS A 115 12.83 -12.45 0.94
CA HIS A 115 12.59 -13.19 -0.30
C HIS A 115 12.04 -14.58 -0.13
N ASN A 116 11.33 -15.06 -1.16
CA ASN A 116 10.73 -16.40 -1.19
C ASN A 116 9.79 -16.66 0.01
N LEU A 117 9.14 -15.61 0.54
CA LEU A 117 8.23 -15.73 1.67
C LEU A 117 6.82 -16.07 1.20
N VAL A 118 6.11 -16.86 2.00
CA VAL A 118 4.67 -17.07 1.85
C VAL A 118 3.96 -16.59 3.11
N ILE A 119 3.21 -15.50 3.00
CA ILE A 119 2.46 -14.91 4.11
C ILE A 119 0.97 -15.09 3.87
N THR A 120 0.27 -15.69 4.83
CA THR A 120 -1.16 -16.04 4.69
C THR A 120 -1.97 -15.64 5.93
N GLN A 121 -3.22 -15.23 5.72
CA GLN A 121 -4.14 -14.81 6.78
C GLN A 121 -3.60 -13.61 7.58
N GLY A 122 -4.01 -13.47 8.84
CA GLY A 122 -3.59 -12.36 9.70
C GLY A 122 -4.13 -11.00 9.26
N TYR A 123 -3.42 -9.95 9.65
CA TYR A 123 -3.67 -8.57 9.22
C TYR A 123 -2.64 -8.21 8.13
N ASP A 124 -1.76 -7.25 8.40
CA ASP A 124 -0.74 -6.87 7.44
C ASP A 124 0.31 -7.96 7.24
N GLY A 125 0.91 -8.00 6.06
CA GLY A 125 2.08 -8.84 5.78
C GLY A 125 3.35 -8.23 6.36
N ILE A 126 4.07 -7.46 5.55
CA ILE A 126 5.30 -6.77 5.94
C ILE A 126 5.00 -5.31 6.24
N HIS A 127 5.15 -4.90 7.50
CA HIS A 127 4.93 -3.54 7.96
C HIS A 127 6.24 -2.92 8.45
N ILE A 128 6.84 -2.00 7.67
CA ILE A 128 8.14 -1.38 7.98
C ILE A 128 7.97 0.10 8.33
N ARG A 129 8.35 0.50 9.54
CA ARG A 129 8.31 1.90 9.98
C ARG A 129 9.73 2.44 10.13
N GLY A 130 10.17 3.25 9.19
CA GLY A 130 11.58 3.63 9.10
C GLY A 130 12.38 2.50 8.47
N GLY A 131 12.61 2.59 7.15
CA GLY A 131 13.31 1.57 6.38
C GLY A 131 14.33 2.21 5.45
N LYS A 132 15.58 1.73 5.45
CA LYS A 132 16.62 2.19 4.55
C LYS A 132 17.29 1.02 3.85
N ASN A 133 17.42 1.09 2.51
CA ASN A 133 18.02 0.02 1.71
C ASN A 133 17.30 -1.32 1.95
N ILE A 134 16.02 -1.37 1.59
CA ILE A 134 15.18 -2.56 1.79
C ILE A 134 14.86 -3.19 0.43
N ILE A 135 15.00 -4.51 0.34
CA ILE A 135 14.67 -5.28 -0.87
C ILE A 135 13.64 -6.35 -0.48
N ILE A 136 12.51 -6.38 -1.18
CA ILE A 136 11.48 -7.42 -1.03
C ILE A 136 11.26 -8.05 -2.40
N HIS A 137 11.50 -9.35 -2.56
CA HIS A 137 11.29 -9.98 -3.86
C HIS A 137 10.80 -11.43 -3.79
N ASP A 138 10.18 -11.92 -4.86
CA ASP A 138 9.75 -13.32 -5.00
C ASP A 138 8.84 -13.81 -3.85
N CYS A 139 8.05 -12.90 -3.26
CA CYS A 139 7.17 -13.19 -2.13
C CYS A 139 5.71 -13.37 -2.58
N LYS A 140 4.95 -14.14 -1.79
CA LYS A 140 3.50 -14.36 -2.00
C LYS A 140 2.72 -13.92 -0.77
N PHE A 141 1.78 -13.01 -0.97
CA PHE A 141 0.93 -12.47 0.09
C PHE A 141 -0.53 -12.87 -0.14
N TYR A 142 -1.15 -13.40 0.90
CA TYR A 142 -2.58 -13.71 1.00
C TYR A 142 -3.09 -13.16 2.33
N THR A 143 -3.17 -11.84 2.46
CA THR A 143 -3.36 -11.16 3.75
C THR A 143 -4.81 -10.73 3.98
N GLY A 144 -5.22 -10.68 5.25
CA GLY A 144 -6.52 -10.10 5.62
C GLY A 144 -6.52 -8.58 5.58
N ASP A 145 -5.36 -7.95 5.79
CA ASP A 145 -5.18 -6.50 5.70
C ASP A 145 -4.06 -6.18 4.69
N ASP A 146 -3.40 -5.01 4.79
CA ASP A 146 -2.41 -4.56 3.81
C ASP A 146 -1.25 -5.57 3.59
N ALA A 147 -0.96 -5.94 2.35
CA ALA A 147 0.13 -6.92 2.12
C ALA A 147 1.50 -6.36 2.50
N ILE A 148 1.78 -5.12 2.09
CA ILE A 148 3.00 -4.38 2.42
C ILE A 148 2.62 -2.97 2.87
N ALA A 149 3.04 -2.57 4.07
CA ALA A 149 2.63 -1.30 4.66
C ALA A 149 3.77 -0.58 5.40
N GLY A 150 3.55 0.70 5.67
CA GLY A 150 4.43 1.49 6.54
C GLY A 150 4.85 2.81 5.92
N GLY A 151 6.14 3.13 5.98
CA GLY A 151 6.73 4.34 5.42
C GLY A 151 7.86 4.90 6.28
N TYR A 152 8.28 6.14 6.02
CA TYR A 152 9.62 6.66 6.33
C TYR A 152 10.70 5.82 5.65
N TRP A 153 10.51 5.60 4.35
CA TRP A 153 11.36 4.73 3.54
C TRP A 153 12.35 5.53 2.70
N GLU A 154 13.57 5.01 2.60
CA GLU A 154 14.65 5.55 1.77
C GLU A 154 15.30 4.38 1.01
N ASN A 155 15.26 4.40 -0.32
CA ASN A 155 15.82 3.34 -1.17
C ASN A 155 15.20 1.97 -0.86
N VAL A 156 13.97 1.77 -1.31
CA VAL A 156 13.22 0.53 -1.16
C VAL A 156 12.83 -0.01 -2.52
N SER A 157 13.06 -1.30 -2.76
CA SER A 157 12.66 -1.98 -3.99
C SER A 157 11.78 -3.18 -3.66
N VAL A 158 10.69 -3.33 -4.41
CA VAL A 158 9.79 -4.48 -4.30
C VAL A 158 9.51 -5.05 -5.67
N SER A 159 9.89 -6.31 -5.89
CA SER A 159 9.78 -6.92 -7.22
C SER A 159 9.27 -8.36 -7.22
N ASN A 160 8.72 -8.82 -8.35
CA ASN A 160 8.35 -10.23 -8.58
C ASN A 160 7.43 -10.84 -7.51
N CYS A 161 6.54 -10.03 -6.91
CA CYS A 161 5.64 -10.50 -5.85
C CYS A 161 4.24 -10.79 -6.39
N TYR A 162 3.60 -11.82 -5.84
CA TYR A 162 2.18 -12.08 -6.01
C TYR A 162 1.41 -11.59 -4.78
N ILE A 163 0.43 -10.71 -4.99
CA ILE A 163 -0.24 -9.99 -3.93
C ILE A 163 -1.76 -10.19 -4.04
N ASN A 164 -2.32 -10.85 -3.03
CA ASN A 164 -3.76 -11.01 -2.83
C ASN A 164 -4.09 -10.55 -1.41
N SER A 165 -4.93 -9.53 -1.29
CA SER A 165 -5.27 -8.91 -0.01
C SER A 165 -6.74 -8.57 0.05
N ALA A 166 -7.34 -8.67 1.24
CA ALA A 166 -8.65 -8.09 1.54
C ALA A 166 -8.58 -6.61 1.96
N CYS A 167 -7.48 -5.91 1.65
CA CYS A 167 -7.26 -4.49 1.86
C CYS A 167 -6.37 -3.93 0.74
N ASN A 168 -5.22 -3.30 1.01
CA ASN A 168 -4.33 -2.78 -0.05
C ASN A 168 -3.18 -3.76 -0.35
N GLY A 169 -2.67 -3.72 -1.57
CA GLY A 169 -1.39 -4.35 -1.89
C GLY A 169 -0.25 -3.61 -1.21
N PHE A 170 -0.15 -2.31 -1.46
CA PHE A 170 0.75 -1.40 -0.76
C PHE A 170 -0.02 -0.29 -0.06
N ARG A 171 0.31 -0.02 1.21
CA ARG A 171 -0.21 1.11 1.98
C ARG A 171 0.93 1.90 2.65
N ILE A 172 1.36 2.97 1.99
CA ILE A 172 2.47 3.80 2.46
C ILE A 172 1.92 5.05 3.15
N LEU A 173 1.85 5.01 4.48
CA LEU A 173 1.19 6.00 5.34
C LEU A 173 2.08 7.23 5.68
N PHE A 174 3.37 7.12 5.44
CA PHE A 174 4.39 8.10 5.83
C PHE A 174 5.31 8.43 4.63
N PRO A 175 6.15 9.49 4.72
CA PRO A 175 7.08 9.86 3.66
C PRO A 175 7.90 8.70 3.10
N VAL A 176 8.21 8.79 1.80
CA VAL A 176 8.97 7.80 1.05
C VAL A 176 9.81 8.50 -0.01
N THR A 177 11.08 8.12 -0.10
CA THR A 177 12.01 8.61 -1.11
C THR A 177 12.70 7.42 -1.76
N ASP A 178 12.78 7.42 -3.08
CA ASP A 178 13.46 6.36 -3.85
C ASP A 178 12.80 4.99 -3.62
N LEU A 179 11.61 4.82 -4.21
CA LEU A 179 10.82 3.59 -4.14
C LEU A 179 10.59 3.04 -5.55
N THR A 180 10.97 1.78 -5.75
CA THR A 180 10.63 1.01 -6.95
C THR A 180 9.66 -0.11 -6.61
N ILE A 181 8.57 -0.23 -7.36
CA ILE A 181 7.65 -1.38 -7.32
C ILE A 181 7.54 -1.91 -8.75
N ASP A 182 8.01 -3.13 -8.99
CA ASP A 182 8.07 -3.69 -10.34
C ASP A 182 7.66 -5.16 -10.45
N HIS A 183 7.20 -5.58 -11.64
CA HIS A 183 6.89 -6.99 -11.95
C HIS A 183 5.99 -7.70 -10.91
N CYS A 184 5.06 -6.96 -10.29
CA CYS A 184 4.14 -7.50 -9.30
C CYS A 184 2.77 -7.80 -9.93
N GLU A 185 2.17 -8.93 -9.51
CA GLU A 185 0.80 -9.30 -9.86
C GLU A 185 -0.12 -9.09 -8.65
N PHE A 186 -1.16 -8.28 -8.83
CA PHE A 186 -2.17 -8.00 -7.83
C PHE A 186 -3.49 -8.64 -8.25
N LYS A 187 -4.09 -9.41 -7.34
CA LYS A 187 -5.34 -10.09 -7.61
C LYS A 187 -6.28 -10.00 -6.43
N GLY A 188 -7.43 -9.37 -6.63
CA GLY A 188 -8.56 -9.47 -5.71
C GLY A 188 -9.62 -10.47 -6.19
N PRO A 189 -10.70 -10.67 -5.41
CA PRO A 189 -10.77 -10.33 -3.99
C PRO A 189 -9.80 -11.19 -3.15
N GLY A 190 -9.54 -10.77 -1.91
CA GLY A 190 -8.72 -11.49 -0.95
C GLY A 190 -9.24 -12.92 -0.67
N LEU A 191 -8.32 -13.89 -0.72
CA LEU A 191 -8.54 -15.30 -0.41
C LEU A 191 -8.92 -15.49 1.07
N TYR A 192 -8.43 -14.61 1.93
CA TYR A 192 -8.81 -14.51 3.34
C TYR A 192 -9.49 -13.16 3.59
N PRO A 193 -10.53 -13.10 4.42
CA PRO A 193 -11.23 -11.85 4.69
C PRO A 193 -10.44 -10.98 5.65
N GLN A 194 -10.78 -9.69 5.66
CA GLN A 194 -10.28 -8.79 6.69
C GLN A 194 -10.76 -9.22 8.08
N ARG A 195 -9.90 -9.05 9.08
CA ARG A 195 -10.14 -9.46 10.46
C ARG A 195 -10.54 -8.32 11.39
N SER A 196 -10.54 -7.08 10.91
CA SER A 196 -11.04 -5.93 11.70
C SER A 196 -12.52 -6.11 11.99
N THR A 197 -12.91 -5.86 13.25
CA THR A 197 -14.30 -5.96 13.71
C THR A 197 -15.20 -4.89 13.10
N PHE A 198 -14.63 -3.80 12.57
CA PHE A 198 -15.36 -2.68 11.98
C PHE A 198 -15.77 -2.91 10.52
N ASP A 199 -15.07 -3.79 9.80
CA ASP A 199 -15.16 -3.90 8.34
C ASP A 199 -15.94 -5.15 7.84
N GLY A 200 -16.65 -5.83 8.74
CA GLY A 200 -17.64 -6.86 8.39
C GLY A 200 -17.09 -8.06 7.60
N GLN A 201 -15.81 -8.40 7.77
CA GLN A 201 -15.13 -9.48 7.03
C GLN A 201 -15.14 -9.31 5.50
N ARG A 202 -15.00 -8.06 5.03
CA ARG A 202 -14.88 -7.78 3.59
C ARG A 202 -13.68 -8.50 2.96
N ARG A 203 -13.76 -8.67 1.63
CA ARG A 203 -12.73 -9.33 0.81
C ARG A 203 -12.29 -8.50 -0.38
N ASN A 204 -12.94 -7.38 -0.67
CA ASN A 204 -12.52 -6.53 -1.78
C ASN A 204 -11.12 -5.99 -1.50
N MET A 205 -10.31 -5.96 -2.56
CA MET A 205 -9.02 -5.28 -2.52
C MET A 205 -9.25 -3.80 -2.83
N LEU A 206 -8.70 -2.91 -2.01
CA LEU A 206 -8.95 -1.47 -2.06
C LEU A 206 -8.05 -0.77 -3.09
N ALA A 207 -6.76 -1.07 -3.08
CA ALA A 207 -5.82 -0.54 -4.05
C ALA A 207 -4.68 -1.54 -4.31
N ALA A 208 -4.13 -1.58 -5.52
CA ALA A 208 -2.83 -2.25 -5.74
C ALA A 208 -1.73 -1.46 -5.05
N VAL A 209 -1.64 -0.16 -5.33
CA VAL A 209 -0.69 0.75 -4.68
C VAL A 209 -1.38 2.00 -4.17
N LEU A 210 -1.30 2.23 -2.86
CA LEU A 210 -1.76 3.43 -2.20
C LEU A 210 -0.61 4.09 -1.43
N ILE A 211 -0.19 5.27 -1.90
CA ILE A 211 0.81 6.10 -1.23
C ILE A 211 0.09 7.29 -0.63
N GLN A 212 -0.05 7.28 0.70
CA GLN A 212 -0.83 8.24 1.45
C GLN A 212 -0.09 8.85 2.68
N PRO A 213 1.03 9.56 2.49
CA PRO A 213 1.66 10.32 3.56
C PRO A 213 0.67 11.24 4.28
N GLY A 214 0.56 11.04 5.60
CA GLY A 214 -0.24 11.87 6.49
C GLY A 214 -1.69 11.43 6.69
N ALA A 215 -2.05 10.26 6.16
CA ALA A 215 -3.33 9.57 6.38
C ALA A 215 -3.73 9.51 7.86
N TRP A 216 -2.78 9.11 8.71
CA TRP A 216 -3.02 8.77 10.12
C TRP A 216 -2.42 9.80 11.08
N GLY A 217 -2.35 11.04 10.62
CA GLY A 217 -1.85 12.17 11.38
C GLY A 217 -0.63 12.82 10.74
N ARG A 218 -0.08 13.82 11.42
CA ARG A 218 0.99 14.65 10.87
C ARG A 218 2.28 13.84 10.65
N ALA A 219 2.69 13.71 9.39
CA ALA A 219 3.91 13.01 8.99
C ALA A 219 4.65 13.76 7.87
N PRO A 220 5.29 14.92 8.17
CA PRO A 220 5.91 15.78 7.16
C PRO A 220 7.08 15.08 6.46
N GLY A 221 7.12 15.17 5.14
CA GLY A 221 8.24 14.73 4.31
C GLY A 221 7.85 14.51 2.85
N ALA A 222 8.79 14.01 2.07
CA ALA A 222 8.59 13.79 0.64
C ALA A 222 7.87 12.47 0.34
N ALA A 223 7.12 12.44 -0.76
CA ALA A 223 6.82 11.24 -1.55
C ALA A 223 7.48 11.44 -2.91
N GLU A 224 8.78 11.12 -3.02
CA GLU A 224 9.56 11.51 -4.20
C GLU A 224 10.41 10.39 -4.79
N LYS A 225 10.72 10.50 -6.09
CA LYS A 225 11.51 9.53 -6.85
C LYS A 225 10.85 8.15 -6.78
N LEU A 226 9.61 8.09 -7.24
CA LEU A 226 8.80 6.88 -7.20
C LEU A 226 8.72 6.31 -8.61
N HIS A 227 9.06 5.03 -8.77
CA HIS A 227 8.96 4.32 -10.04
C HIS A 227 8.15 3.04 -9.87
N ILE A 228 6.95 3.03 -10.43
CA ILE A 228 6.01 1.91 -10.30
C ILE A 228 5.73 1.39 -11.69
N HIS A 229 6.16 0.17 -12.01
CA HIS A 229 6.10 -0.29 -13.39
C HIS A 229 5.93 -1.79 -13.60
N ASP A 230 5.53 -2.18 -14.82
CA ASP A 230 5.35 -3.58 -15.21
C ASP A 230 4.38 -4.33 -14.26
N LEU A 231 3.23 -3.71 -13.97
CA LEU A 231 2.22 -4.24 -13.06
C LEU A 231 1.08 -4.94 -13.80
N LYS A 232 0.66 -6.08 -13.26
CA LYS A 232 -0.59 -6.75 -13.65
C LYS A 232 -1.58 -6.68 -12.49
N ILE A 233 -2.75 -6.11 -12.74
CA ILE A 233 -3.73 -5.76 -11.70
C ILE A 233 -5.08 -6.34 -12.11
N ASP A 234 -5.73 -7.09 -11.22
CA ASP A 234 -7.06 -7.64 -11.49
C ASP A 234 -7.98 -7.57 -10.25
N SER A 235 -9.21 -7.11 -10.47
CA SER A 235 -10.34 -7.20 -9.52
C SER A 235 -10.18 -6.41 -8.21
N MET A 236 -10.24 -5.07 -8.27
CA MET A 236 -10.12 -4.20 -7.10
C MET A 236 -10.79 -2.84 -7.25
N ASP A 237 -10.94 -2.10 -6.15
CA ASP A 237 -11.60 -0.80 -6.15
C ASP A 237 -10.82 0.26 -6.93
N CYS A 238 -9.49 0.32 -6.75
CA CYS A 238 -8.59 1.26 -7.39
C CYS A 238 -7.27 0.62 -7.82
N ALA A 239 -6.67 1.05 -8.93
CA ALA A 239 -5.38 0.52 -9.36
C ALA A 239 -4.25 1.20 -8.56
N VAL A 240 -3.99 2.49 -8.81
CA VAL A 240 -2.89 3.23 -8.15
C VAL A 240 -3.37 4.61 -7.70
N ALA A 241 -3.09 4.95 -6.44
CA ALA A 241 -3.45 6.24 -5.87
C ALA A 241 -2.30 6.86 -5.05
N PHE A 242 -2.11 8.17 -5.23
CA PHE A 242 -1.23 9.02 -4.45
C PHE A 242 -2.07 10.10 -3.77
N ILE A 243 -2.12 10.11 -2.45
CA ILE A 243 -2.99 11.02 -1.70
C ILE A 243 -2.20 11.65 -0.56
N LEU A 244 -1.80 12.91 -0.68
CA LEU A 244 -1.16 13.63 0.42
C LEU A 244 -2.26 14.18 1.34
N GLN A 245 -2.23 13.82 2.63
CA GLN A 245 -3.14 14.36 3.65
C GLN A 245 -2.42 15.09 4.79
N ASN A 246 -3.09 16.07 5.41
CA ASN A 246 -2.58 16.82 6.58
C ASN A 246 -1.15 17.38 6.34
N ASN A 247 -0.96 17.95 5.14
CA ASN A 247 0.32 18.15 4.45
C ASN A 247 1.15 19.34 4.92
N HIS A 248 1.19 19.65 6.22
CA HIS A 248 2.07 20.70 6.74
C HIS A 248 3.55 20.28 6.68
N GLY A 249 4.11 20.31 5.47
CA GLY A 249 5.45 19.85 5.11
C GLY A 249 5.51 18.62 4.18
N ASN A 250 4.38 18.16 3.65
CA ASN A 250 4.36 17.08 2.64
C ASN A 250 4.39 17.64 1.22
N TYR A 251 5.08 16.94 0.32
CA TYR A 251 5.03 17.18 -1.13
C TYR A 251 5.29 15.88 -1.87
N GLY A 252 4.83 15.79 -3.11
CA GLY A 252 5.10 14.68 -3.99
C GLY A 252 5.86 15.15 -5.23
N LYS A 253 6.89 14.41 -5.65
CA LYS A 253 7.73 14.86 -6.75
C LYS A 253 8.40 13.73 -7.50
N ASP A 254 8.55 13.85 -8.82
CA ASP A 254 9.28 12.88 -9.65
C ASP A 254 8.66 11.47 -9.50
N ILE A 255 7.41 11.36 -9.94
CA ILE A 255 6.61 10.12 -9.85
C ILE A 255 6.39 9.61 -11.27
N LEU A 256 6.83 8.38 -11.54
CA LEU A 256 6.62 7.68 -12.79
C LEU A 256 5.86 6.37 -12.55
N VAL A 257 4.69 6.26 -13.18
CA VAL A 257 3.91 5.02 -13.25
C VAL A 257 3.87 4.58 -14.71
N GLU A 258 4.35 3.38 -15.03
CA GLU A 258 4.35 2.92 -16.43
C GLU A 258 4.12 1.43 -16.66
N LYS A 259 3.64 1.06 -17.85
CA LYS A 259 3.42 -0.35 -18.24
C LYS A 259 2.50 -1.07 -17.25
N VAL A 260 1.34 -0.48 -17.01
CA VAL A 260 0.31 -1.05 -16.11
C VAL A 260 -0.80 -1.68 -16.96
N HIS A 261 -1.12 -2.94 -16.67
CA HIS A 261 -2.28 -3.62 -17.22
C HIS A 261 -3.26 -3.93 -16.09
N ALA A 262 -4.36 -3.17 -16.02
CA ALA A 262 -5.38 -3.30 -14.98
C ALA A 262 -6.73 -3.74 -15.55
N THR A 263 -7.35 -4.75 -14.95
CA THR A 263 -8.69 -5.25 -15.33
C THR A 263 -9.62 -5.34 -14.13
N ASN A 264 -10.92 -5.28 -14.39
CA ASN A 264 -11.96 -5.39 -13.36
C ASN A 264 -11.81 -4.34 -12.24
N ILE A 265 -11.53 -3.09 -12.60
CA ILE A 265 -11.51 -1.97 -11.64
C ILE A 265 -12.92 -1.43 -11.43
N VAL A 266 -13.34 -1.21 -10.18
CA VAL A 266 -14.77 -1.00 -9.86
C VAL A 266 -15.14 0.35 -9.25
N LYS A 267 -14.21 1.14 -8.69
CA LYS A 267 -14.53 2.47 -8.12
C LYS A 267 -13.82 3.64 -8.79
N ALA A 268 -12.51 3.57 -8.97
CA ALA A 268 -11.73 4.61 -9.65
C ALA A 268 -10.38 4.05 -10.09
N CYS A 269 -9.98 4.22 -11.35
CA CYS A 269 -8.72 3.66 -11.85
C CYS A 269 -7.51 4.27 -11.15
N TYR A 270 -7.38 5.60 -11.18
CA TYR A 270 -6.18 6.30 -10.71
C TYR A 270 -6.49 7.60 -9.99
N SER A 271 -5.62 7.97 -9.06
CA SER A 271 -5.74 9.27 -8.39
C SER A 271 -4.41 9.87 -7.95
N VAL A 272 -4.27 11.18 -8.08
CA VAL A 272 -3.17 11.99 -7.56
C VAL A 272 -3.77 13.22 -6.89
N GLU A 273 -3.77 13.28 -5.56
CA GLU A 273 -4.53 14.30 -4.83
C GLU A 273 -3.74 14.86 -3.66
N SER A 274 -3.64 16.20 -3.57
CA SER A 274 -3.03 16.86 -2.42
C SER A 274 -4.03 17.70 -1.64
N TRP A 275 -4.28 17.33 -0.38
CA TRP A 275 -5.28 17.97 0.49
C TRP A 275 -4.65 18.58 1.75
N LYS A 276 -5.12 19.79 2.12
CA LYS A 276 -4.70 20.52 3.32
C LYS A 276 -3.21 20.92 3.31
N GLY A 277 -2.73 21.44 2.18
CA GLY A 277 -1.35 21.89 1.95
C GLY A 277 -0.55 20.92 1.06
N GLY A 278 0.71 21.24 0.74
CA GLY A 278 1.53 20.42 -0.17
C GLY A 278 1.07 20.47 -1.63
N GLN A 279 1.89 19.98 -2.55
CA GLN A 279 1.57 19.90 -3.98
C GLN A 279 2.32 18.70 -4.60
N PHE A 280 1.80 18.18 -5.71
CA PHE A 280 2.55 17.28 -6.59
C PHE A 280 3.23 18.03 -7.74
N GLU A 281 4.45 17.64 -8.08
CA GLU A 281 5.22 18.15 -9.23
C GLU A 281 5.81 16.99 -10.03
N ASN A 282 5.90 17.12 -11.36
CA ASN A 282 6.49 16.12 -12.24
C ASN A 282 5.91 14.70 -12.04
N VAL A 283 4.63 14.55 -12.36
CA VAL A 283 3.92 13.26 -12.31
C VAL A 283 3.69 12.74 -13.71
N VAL A 284 4.09 11.50 -13.98
CA VAL A 284 3.97 10.87 -15.30
C VAL A 284 3.30 9.50 -15.18
N PHE A 285 2.27 9.30 -15.99
CA PHE A 285 1.65 8.01 -16.24
C PHE A 285 1.84 7.67 -17.72
N ARG A 286 2.44 6.51 -18.03
CA ARG A 286 2.73 6.11 -19.41
C ARG A 286 2.46 4.64 -19.70
N ASP A 287 2.01 4.31 -20.92
CA ASP A 287 1.81 2.93 -21.37
C ASP A 287 0.86 2.18 -20.44
N ILE A 288 -0.36 2.70 -20.28
CA ILE A 288 -1.35 2.17 -19.35
C ILE A 288 -2.54 1.64 -20.13
N PHE A 289 -2.91 0.40 -19.83
CA PHE A 289 -4.19 -0.17 -20.18
C PHE A 289 -5.03 -0.37 -18.92
N THR A 290 -6.28 0.08 -18.92
CA THR A 290 -7.22 -0.21 -17.83
C THR A 290 -8.63 -0.51 -18.34
N GLU A 291 -9.18 -1.63 -17.88
CA GLU A 291 -10.61 -1.92 -17.97
C GLU A 291 -11.31 -1.57 -16.64
N PHE A 292 -12.20 -0.60 -16.72
CA PHE A 292 -13.13 -0.24 -15.65
C PHE A 292 -14.46 -0.97 -15.83
N ALA A 293 -14.76 -1.88 -14.90
CA ALA A 293 -15.98 -2.67 -14.88
C ALA A 293 -17.14 -2.01 -14.12
N GLY A 294 -16.83 -1.04 -13.26
CA GLY A 294 -17.83 -0.40 -12.39
C GLY A 294 -18.32 -1.30 -11.26
N ALA A 295 -19.09 -0.70 -10.34
CA ALA A 295 -19.66 -1.37 -9.18
C ALA A 295 -21.19 -1.59 -9.30
N GLY A 296 -21.81 -1.21 -10.42
CA GLY A 296 -23.24 -1.36 -10.70
C GLY A 296 -24.16 -0.30 -10.07
N ASP A 297 -23.60 0.74 -9.44
CA ASP A 297 -24.36 1.79 -8.74
C ASP A 297 -24.17 3.16 -9.41
N THR A 298 -25.21 4.02 -9.41
CA THR A 298 -25.07 5.40 -9.89
C THR A 298 -24.02 6.17 -9.08
N LEU A 299 -22.95 6.63 -9.73
CA LEU A 299 -21.92 7.49 -9.13
C LEU A 299 -22.56 8.83 -8.74
N ASN A 300 -22.28 9.34 -7.54
CA ASN A 300 -22.79 10.65 -7.11
C ASN A 300 -21.92 11.75 -7.74
N LEU A 301 -22.47 12.47 -8.72
CA LEU A 301 -21.72 13.16 -9.78
C LEU A 301 -21.16 14.55 -9.42
N GLU A 302 -21.47 15.12 -8.25
CA GLU A 302 -21.36 16.58 -8.08
C GLU A 302 -20.42 17.08 -6.97
N SER A 303 -19.98 16.24 -6.02
CA SER A 303 -19.11 16.70 -4.93
C SER A 303 -17.62 16.43 -5.19
N ARG A 304 -16.76 17.42 -4.91
CA ARG A 304 -15.30 17.21 -4.80
C ARG A 304 -15.01 16.04 -3.85
N PRO A 305 -14.05 15.15 -4.15
CA PRO A 305 -13.57 14.15 -3.22
C PRO A 305 -13.14 14.75 -1.88
N SER A 306 -13.31 14.01 -0.79
CA SER A 306 -12.98 14.46 0.57
C SER A 306 -11.53 14.16 1.00
N GLY A 307 -10.68 13.72 0.08
CA GLY A 307 -9.31 13.27 0.36
C GLY A 307 -9.19 11.98 1.17
N LEU A 308 -10.33 11.35 1.52
CA LEU A 308 -10.38 10.04 2.16
C LEU A 308 -10.44 8.91 1.11
N GLU A 309 -9.89 7.76 1.48
CA GLU A 309 -9.67 6.58 0.62
C GLU A 309 -10.93 6.02 -0.01
N THR A 310 -10.81 5.51 -1.24
CA THR A 310 -11.70 4.55 -1.94
C THR A 310 -13.22 4.70 -1.78
N TYR A 311 -13.68 5.90 -1.43
CA TYR A 311 -15.08 6.28 -1.57
C TYR A 311 -15.43 6.34 -3.05
N LYS A 312 -16.67 5.98 -3.37
CA LYS A 312 -17.21 6.15 -4.73
C LYS A 312 -16.89 7.55 -5.24
N ARG A 313 -16.28 7.62 -6.41
CA ARG A 313 -15.84 8.86 -7.02
C ARG A 313 -16.83 9.27 -8.11
N PRO A 314 -17.00 10.58 -8.37
CA PRO A 314 -17.78 11.07 -9.51
C PRO A 314 -17.06 10.86 -10.85
N TYR A 315 -15.96 10.12 -10.89
CA TYR A 315 -15.19 9.78 -12.08
C TYR A 315 -14.84 8.29 -12.02
N TRP A 316 -14.46 7.71 -13.14
CA TRP A 316 -14.05 6.31 -13.19
C TRP A 316 -12.59 6.10 -13.61
N GLY A 317 -12.01 6.98 -14.42
CA GLY A 317 -10.62 6.94 -14.88
C GLY A 317 -9.65 7.59 -13.90
N PHE A 318 -9.15 8.78 -14.26
CA PHE A 318 -8.10 9.50 -13.54
C PHE A 318 -8.65 10.70 -12.76
N TYR A 319 -8.14 10.94 -11.56
CA TYR A 319 -8.34 12.22 -10.87
C TYR A 319 -7.05 12.88 -10.46
N GLY A 320 -6.96 14.19 -10.73
CA GLY A 320 -5.84 15.02 -10.33
C GLY A 320 -6.30 16.22 -9.52
N HIS A 321 -5.72 16.43 -8.34
CA HIS A 321 -5.99 17.60 -7.51
C HIS A 321 -4.74 18.25 -6.93
N ASN A 322 -4.59 19.57 -7.13
CA ASN A 322 -3.49 20.39 -6.60
C ASN A 322 -2.12 19.85 -7.05
N ILE A 323 -1.92 19.91 -8.38
CA ILE A 323 -0.76 19.36 -9.10
C ILE A 323 -0.17 20.46 -9.99
N LYS A 324 1.14 20.64 -9.93
CA LYS A 324 1.84 21.56 -10.82
C LYS A 324 1.85 21.07 -12.26
N ASP A 325 2.33 19.84 -12.47
CA ASP A 325 2.36 19.24 -13.80
C ASP A 325 2.14 17.74 -13.78
N ILE A 326 1.29 17.28 -14.70
CA ILE A 326 1.01 15.86 -14.93
C ILE A 326 1.02 15.53 -16.41
N ARG A 327 1.65 14.40 -16.77
CA ARG A 327 1.70 13.86 -18.13
C ARG A 327 1.02 12.51 -18.19
N LEU A 328 0.07 12.37 -19.11
CA LEU A 328 -0.57 11.12 -19.48
C LEU A 328 -0.14 10.76 -20.91
N GLU A 329 0.56 9.64 -21.08
CA GLU A 329 1.17 9.24 -22.35
C GLU A 329 0.78 7.80 -22.72
N ASN A 330 0.19 7.57 -23.89
CA ASN A 330 -0.24 6.24 -24.33
C ASN A 330 -1.16 5.54 -23.30
N ILE A 331 -2.32 6.15 -23.05
CA ILE A 331 -3.32 5.67 -22.09
C ILE A 331 -4.51 5.08 -22.85
N GLU A 332 -4.86 3.82 -22.57
CA GLU A 332 -6.05 3.16 -23.06
C GLU A 332 -6.98 2.82 -21.89
N PHE A 333 -8.15 3.45 -21.86
CA PHE A 333 -9.20 3.20 -20.88
C PHE A 333 -10.43 2.59 -21.55
N LYS A 334 -10.80 1.40 -21.11
CA LYS A 334 -12.02 0.69 -21.50
C LYS A 334 -13.04 0.72 -20.39
N TYR A 335 -14.30 0.79 -20.78
CA TYR A 335 -15.44 0.89 -19.91
C TYR A 335 -16.43 -0.24 -20.21
N THR A 336 -16.61 -1.15 -19.25
CA THR A 336 -17.53 -2.29 -19.37
C THR A 336 -18.69 -2.22 -18.37
N GLY A 337 -18.74 -1.17 -17.54
CA GLY A 337 -19.81 -0.93 -16.57
C GLY A 337 -21.10 -0.37 -17.16
N THR A 338 -22.04 -0.02 -16.26
CA THR A 338 -23.34 0.59 -16.62
C THR A 338 -23.59 1.98 -16.03
N GLU A 339 -22.72 2.47 -15.16
CA GLU A 339 -22.69 3.82 -14.62
C GLU A 339 -22.45 4.92 -15.67
N ALA A 340 -23.14 6.04 -15.52
CA ALA A 340 -22.93 7.19 -16.38
C ALA A 340 -22.12 8.28 -15.65
N SER A 341 -20.80 8.33 -15.87
CA SER A 341 -19.98 9.47 -15.44
C SER A 341 -18.86 9.83 -16.43
N PHE A 342 -18.22 11.00 -16.20
CA PHE A 342 -16.99 11.38 -16.88
C PHE A 342 -15.84 10.46 -16.50
N CYS A 343 -14.91 10.27 -17.44
CA CYS A 343 -13.75 9.41 -17.23
C CYS A 343 -12.75 10.08 -16.30
N ASP A 344 -12.20 11.22 -16.72
CA ASP A 344 -11.14 11.90 -15.98
C ASP A 344 -11.64 13.23 -15.40
N TRP A 345 -11.09 13.61 -14.25
CA TRP A 345 -11.32 14.92 -13.66
C TRP A 345 -10.04 15.53 -13.10
N PHE A 346 -9.68 16.70 -13.61
CA PHE A 346 -8.58 17.52 -13.08
C PHE A 346 -9.14 18.77 -12.42
N ASP A 347 -8.61 19.09 -11.25
CA ASP A 347 -9.09 20.14 -10.37
C ASP A 347 -7.90 20.86 -9.71
N ASP A 348 -7.67 22.14 -9.99
CA ASP A 348 -6.47 22.86 -9.52
C ASP A 348 -5.16 22.21 -10.03
N VAL A 349 -5.02 22.14 -11.35
CA VAL A 349 -3.83 21.60 -12.02
C VAL A 349 -3.22 22.64 -12.95
N GLU A 350 -1.95 23.01 -12.76
CA GLU A 350 -1.36 24.11 -13.53
C GLU A 350 -1.09 23.71 -14.99
N THR A 351 -0.55 22.52 -15.24
CA THR A 351 -0.31 22.01 -16.60
C THR A 351 -0.61 20.52 -16.73
N ILE A 352 -1.39 20.16 -17.75
CA ILE A 352 -1.75 18.78 -18.11
C ILE A 352 -1.22 18.52 -19.52
N TYR A 353 -0.49 17.42 -19.71
CA TYR A 353 0.00 16.97 -21.01
C TYR A 353 -0.65 15.64 -21.39
N PHE A 354 -1.32 15.60 -22.52
CA PHE A 354 -1.94 14.41 -23.09
C PHE A 354 -1.26 14.04 -24.40
N LYS A 355 -0.82 12.80 -24.52
CA LYS A 355 -0.25 12.24 -25.75
C LYS A 355 -0.76 10.83 -25.95
N GLY A 356 -1.43 10.56 -27.07
CA GLY A 356 -1.97 9.22 -27.36
C GLY A 356 -2.98 8.73 -26.31
N ILE A 357 -4.01 9.53 -26.03
CA ILE A 357 -5.08 9.16 -25.09
C ILE A 357 -6.23 8.52 -25.86
N ASN A 358 -6.60 7.30 -25.47
CA ASN A 358 -7.72 6.53 -26.01
C ASN A 358 -8.68 6.15 -24.88
N ILE A 359 -9.72 6.95 -24.69
CA ILE A 359 -10.74 6.73 -23.66
C ILE A 359 -12.03 6.28 -24.36
N GLN A 360 -12.58 5.15 -23.94
CA GLN A 360 -13.88 4.70 -24.41
C GLN A 360 -14.98 5.70 -24.01
N GLU A 361 -15.74 6.19 -24.99
CA GLU A 361 -16.82 7.13 -24.76
C GLU A 361 -17.97 6.48 -23.97
N VAL A 362 -18.48 7.22 -22.97
CA VAL A 362 -19.71 6.89 -22.25
C VAL A 362 -20.81 7.80 -22.78
N LYS A 363 -21.93 7.22 -23.19
CA LYS A 363 -23.03 7.96 -23.82
C LYS A 363 -23.51 9.11 -22.92
N ASP A 364 -23.68 10.29 -23.52
CA ASP A 364 -24.17 11.52 -22.88
C ASP A 364 -23.29 12.01 -21.71
N LYS A 365 -21.99 11.67 -21.71
CA LYS A 365 -21.01 12.12 -20.72
C LYS A 365 -19.75 12.68 -21.38
N GLU A 366 -19.23 13.77 -20.82
CA GLU A 366 -17.94 14.32 -21.20
C GLU A 366 -16.82 13.36 -20.74
N ALA A 367 -15.81 13.12 -21.58
CA ALA A 367 -14.71 12.23 -21.20
C ALA A 367 -13.81 12.85 -20.11
N VAL A 368 -13.51 14.15 -20.19
CA VAL A 368 -12.55 14.81 -19.30
C VAL A 368 -13.14 16.10 -18.76
N LYS A 369 -13.22 16.23 -17.44
CA LYS A 369 -13.69 17.43 -16.74
C LYS A 369 -12.49 18.23 -16.20
N LEU A 370 -12.48 19.54 -16.44
CA LEU A 370 -11.43 20.45 -15.97
C LEU A 370 -12.03 21.55 -15.09
N ILE A 371 -11.48 21.77 -13.90
CA ILE A 371 -11.87 22.84 -12.98
C ILE A 371 -10.61 23.53 -12.47
N ASP A 372 -10.57 24.87 -12.48
CA ASP A 372 -9.44 25.66 -11.99
C ASP A 372 -8.08 25.22 -12.57
N CYS A 373 -8.07 24.68 -13.80
CA CYS A 373 -6.87 24.20 -14.46
C CYS A 373 -6.24 25.30 -15.31
N GLY A 374 -4.91 25.30 -15.40
CA GLY A 374 -4.15 26.21 -16.25
C GLY A 374 -4.17 25.76 -17.72
N ARG A 375 -3.13 25.04 -18.15
CA ARG A 375 -2.95 24.65 -19.57
C ARG A 375 -3.19 23.16 -19.78
N LEU A 376 -3.99 22.82 -20.79
CA LEU A 376 -4.04 21.48 -21.36
C LEU A 376 -3.31 21.47 -22.71
N ILE A 377 -2.27 20.64 -22.81
CA ILE A 377 -1.45 20.47 -24.02
C ILE A 377 -1.73 19.08 -24.57
N LYS A 378 -2.16 18.99 -25.84
CA LYS A 378 -2.45 17.73 -26.54
C LYS A 378 -1.44 17.57 -27.68
N GLU A 379 -0.73 16.44 -27.70
CA GLU A 379 0.29 16.08 -28.71
C GLU A 379 -0.07 14.83 -29.52
#